data_AF-A0A920TLY7-F1
#
_entry.id   AF-A0A920TLY7-F1
#
_cell.length_a   1.000
_cell.length_b   1.000
_cell.length_c   1.000
_cell.angle_alpha   90.00
_cell.angle_beta   90.00
_cell.angle_gamma   90.00
#
_symmetry.space_group_name_H-M   'P 1'
#
loop_
_entity.id
_entity.type
_entity.pdbx_description
1 polymer ?
#
loop_
_entity_poly.entity_id
_entity_poly.type
_entity_poly.pdbx_seq_one_letter_code
_entity_poly.pdbx_strand_id
1 'polypeptide(L)'
;MDRGPGPVLDSVPEEYIEGFNRHLINNHNLAKALIPGMKAGSYGRIINIISTSVKQPIPDLGVSNTIRGAVASWAKTLAAEVGRFGITVNNILPGFTDTARLRSLIKNIAQKKGQSIAEVTKAMEDSIPTGRFADADETASPLFF
;
A
#
# COMPACT_ATOMS: atom_id res chain seq x y z
N MET A 1 -4.09 15.75 15.38
CA MET A 1 -3.49 16.23 14.11
C MET A 1 -2.82 15.01 13.50
N ASP A 2 -3.34 14.47 12.39
CA ASP A 2 -2.74 13.33 11.67
C ASP A 2 -1.38 13.80 11.13
N ARG A 3 -0.27 13.44 11.79
CA ARG A 3 1.06 13.80 11.33
C ARG A 3 1.38 12.86 10.17
N GLY A 4 1.61 13.45 9.01
CA GLY A 4 2.02 12.71 7.82
C GLY A 4 3.43 12.10 7.95
N PRO A 5 4.07 11.75 6.82
CA PRO A 5 5.42 11.16 6.78
C PRO A 5 6.43 11.81 7.74
N GLY A 6 7.27 10.99 8.39
CA GLY A 6 8.32 11.42 9.30
C GLY A 6 9.22 10.27 9.81
N PRO A 7 10.30 10.61 10.53
CA PRO A 7 11.20 9.64 11.17
C PRO A 7 10.45 8.73 12.14
N VAL A 8 10.87 7.46 12.22
CA VAL A 8 10.18 6.45 13.05
C VAL A 8 10.18 6.79 14.54
N LEU A 9 11.22 7.48 15.03
CA LEU A 9 11.35 7.89 16.43
C LEU A 9 10.46 9.07 16.81
N ASP A 10 9.96 9.81 15.82
CA ASP A 10 9.09 10.97 16.04
C ASP A 10 7.61 10.58 16.08
N SER A 11 7.29 9.33 15.72
CA SER A 11 5.92 8.80 15.72
C SER A 11 5.45 8.43 17.11
N VAL A 12 4.17 8.66 17.38
CA VAL A 12 3.51 8.29 18.63
C VAL A 12 2.71 7.00 18.48
N PRO A 13 2.49 6.22 19.55
CA PRO A 13 1.79 4.93 19.48
C PRO A 13 0.42 4.98 18.79
N GLU A 14 -0.31 6.08 18.94
CA GLU A 14 -1.64 6.28 18.37
C GLU A 14 -1.63 6.24 16.83
N GLU A 15 -0.57 6.72 16.20
CA GLU A 15 -0.42 6.69 14.74
C GLU A 15 -0.32 5.24 14.22
N TYR A 16 0.34 4.37 14.96
CA TYR A 16 0.39 2.94 14.64
C TYR A 16 -0.96 2.28 14.81
N ILE A 17 -1.66 2.54 15.92
CA ILE A 17 -2.99 1.98 16.19
C ILE A 17 -3.97 2.42 15.10
N GLU A 18 -3.97 3.69 14.74
CA GLU A 18 -4.80 4.23 13.66
C GLU A 18 -4.45 3.60 12.31
N GLY A 19 -3.16 3.48 11.98
CA GLY A 19 -2.70 2.79 10.78
C GLY A 19 -3.14 1.32 10.73
N PHE A 20 -3.01 0.60 11.84
CA PHE A 20 -3.48 -0.79 11.99
C PHE A 20 -4.98 -0.89 11.79
N ASN A 21 -5.77 0.01 12.38
CA ASN A 21 -7.21 0.05 12.23
C ASN A 21 -7.64 0.28 10.78
N ARG A 22 -7.05 1.30 10.14
CA ARG A 22 -7.36 1.69 8.75
C ARG A 22 -7.01 0.59 7.73
N HIS A 23 -6.01 -0.24 8.03
CA HIS A 23 -5.50 -1.23 7.07
C HIS A 23 -5.71 -2.68 7.49
N LEU A 24 -5.02 -3.15 8.52
CA LEU A 24 -5.06 -4.57 8.89
C LEU A 24 -6.43 -4.96 9.45
N ILE A 25 -6.92 -4.24 10.46
CA ILE A 25 -8.17 -4.60 11.15
C ILE A 25 -9.36 -4.47 10.19
N ASN A 26 -9.41 -3.41 9.38
CA ASN A 26 -10.42 -3.27 8.35
C ASN A 26 -10.41 -4.45 7.35
N ASN A 27 -9.23 -4.81 6.82
CA ASN A 27 -9.10 -5.95 5.90
C ASN A 27 -9.51 -7.27 6.57
N HIS A 28 -9.14 -7.47 7.83
CA HIS A 28 -9.51 -8.65 8.61
C HIS A 28 -11.03 -8.77 8.80
N ASN A 29 -11.70 -7.66 9.13
CA ASN A 29 -13.15 -7.63 9.32
C ASN A 29 -13.89 -7.93 8.00
N LEU A 30 -13.45 -7.35 6.89
CA LEU A 30 -14.00 -7.64 5.56
C LEU A 30 -13.80 -9.11 5.19
N ALA A 31 -12.59 -9.66 5.40
CA ALA A 31 -12.31 -11.07 5.13
C ALA A 31 -13.22 -11.99 5.96
N LYS A 32 -13.38 -11.73 7.27
CA LYS A 32 -14.28 -12.51 8.13
C LYS A 32 -15.73 -12.50 7.66
N ALA A 33 -16.21 -11.34 7.20
CA ALA A 33 -17.58 -11.20 6.70
C ALA A 33 -17.80 -11.92 5.36
N LEU A 34 -16.82 -11.90 4.46
CA LEU A 34 -16.98 -12.38 3.08
C LEU A 34 -16.58 -13.84 2.86
N ILE A 35 -15.61 -14.35 3.62
CA ILE A 35 -15.08 -15.72 3.46
C ILE A 35 -16.16 -16.81 3.57
N PRO A 36 -17.15 -16.75 4.48
CA PRO A 36 -18.20 -17.77 4.53
C PRO A 36 -18.94 -17.91 3.20
N GLY A 37 -19.29 -16.80 2.54
CA GLY A 37 -19.91 -16.81 1.21
C GLY A 37 -18.98 -17.34 0.13
N MET A 38 -17.70 -16.93 0.14
CA MET A 38 -16.70 -17.45 -0.80
C MET A 38 -16.49 -18.97 -0.65
N LYS A 39 -16.51 -19.50 0.58
CA LYS A 39 -16.42 -20.94 0.85
C LYS A 39 -17.64 -21.68 0.31
N ALA A 40 -18.85 -21.15 0.52
CA ALA A 40 -20.07 -21.74 -0.02
C ALA A 40 -20.06 -21.78 -1.56
N GLY A 41 -19.49 -20.76 -2.20
CA GLY A 41 -19.33 -20.70 -3.66
C GLY A 41 -18.10 -21.44 -4.21
N SER A 42 -17.25 -22.03 -3.35
CA SER A 42 -15.94 -22.62 -3.73
C SER A 42 -15.07 -21.70 -4.59
N TYR A 43 -15.23 -20.38 -4.43
CA TYR A 43 -14.55 -19.37 -5.22
C TYR A 43 -14.44 -18.06 -4.44
N GLY A 44 -13.24 -17.49 -4.41
CA GLY A 44 -13.03 -16.16 -3.84
C GLY A 44 -11.70 -15.56 -4.25
N ARG A 45 -11.67 -14.23 -4.37
CA ARG A 45 -10.45 -13.46 -4.66
C ARG A 45 -10.39 -12.29 -3.69
N ILE A 46 -9.33 -12.25 -2.87
CA ILE A 46 -9.01 -11.11 -2.01
C ILE A 46 -7.70 -10.52 -2.51
N ILE A 47 -7.71 -9.24 -2.89
CA ILE A 47 -6.53 -8.55 -3.38
C ILE A 47 -6.32 -7.29 -2.53
N ASN A 48 -5.20 -7.22 -1.83
CA ASN A 48 -4.82 -6.05 -1.06
C ASN A 48 -3.90 -5.15 -1.89
N ILE A 49 -4.28 -3.88 -2.08
CA ILE A 49 -3.40 -2.86 -2.66
C ILE A 49 -2.60 -2.24 -1.52
N ILE A 50 -1.29 -2.48 -1.52
CA ILE A 50 -0.39 -2.05 -0.45
C ILE A 50 0.74 -1.15 -0.99
N SER A 51 2.01 -1.54 -0.87
CA SER A 51 3.14 -0.72 -1.32
C SER A 51 4.39 -1.57 -1.53
N THR A 52 5.26 -1.16 -2.46
CA THR A 52 6.63 -1.66 -2.58
C THR A 52 7.44 -1.55 -1.28
N SER A 53 6.99 -0.72 -0.33
CA SER A 53 7.61 -0.57 0.99
C SER A 53 7.75 -1.89 1.78
N VAL A 54 6.93 -2.89 1.45
CA VAL A 54 7.03 -4.25 2.04
C VAL A 54 8.31 -4.95 1.62
N LYS A 55 8.82 -4.65 0.42
CA LYS A 55 10.08 -5.20 -0.09
C LYS A 55 11.26 -4.31 0.29
N GLN A 56 11.13 -3.01 0.09
CA GLN A 56 12.15 -2.03 0.41
C GLN A 56 11.50 -0.88 1.17
N PRO A 57 11.69 -0.78 2.50
CA PRO A 57 11.15 0.32 3.29
C PRO A 57 11.53 1.68 2.70
N ILE A 58 10.55 2.59 2.68
CA ILE A 58 10.74 3.94 2.13
C ILE A 58 11.17 4.86 3.27
N PRO A 59 12.23 5.66 3.11
CA PRO A 59 12.63 6.66 4.10
C PRO A 59 11.47 7.57 4.52
N ASP A 60 11.45 7.99 5.79
CA ASP A 60 10.42 8.86 6.39
C ASP A 60 8.98 8.30 6.37
N LEU A 61 8.81 6.99 6.17
CA LEU A 61 7.50 6.33 6.22
C LEU A 61 7.44 5.23 7.28
N GLY A 62 8.03 5.43 8.47
CA GLY A 62 8.17 4.40 9.52
C GLY A 62 6.85 3.67 9.88
N VAL A 63 5.80 4.43 10.24
CA VAL A 63 4.47 3.87 10.52
C VAL A 63 3.93 3.11 9.31
N SER A 64 3.89 3.75 8.13
CA SER A 64 3.36 3.12 6.91
C SER A 64 4.11 1.84 6.53
N ASN A 65 5.44 1.85 6.53
CA ASN A 65 6.27 0.67 6.24
C ASN A 65 5.90 -0.51 7.15
N THR A 66 5.75 -0.24 8.45
CA THR A 66 5.40 -1.23 9.48
C THR A 66 4.02 -1.82 9.23
N ILE A 67 3.00 -0.97 9.04
CA ILE A 67 1.62 -1.42 8.81
C ILE A 67 1.49 -2.22 7.51
N ARG A 68 2.16 -1.81 6.42
CA ARG A 68 2.15 -2.53 5.15
C ARG A 68 2.80 -3.90 5.29
N GLY A 69 3.89 -4.01 6.05
CA GLY A 69 4.51 -5.28 6.40
C GLY A 69 3.56 -6.20 7.17
N ALA A 70 2.83 -5.66 8.15
CA ALA A 70 1.83 -6.43 8.91
C ALA A 70 0.71 -6.99 8.01
N VAL A 71 0.16 -6.17 7.10
CA VAL A 71 -0.84 -6.62 6.12
C VAL A 71 -0.28 -7.71 5.20
N ALA A 72 0.97 -7.57 4.74
CA ALA A 72 1.59 -8.56 3.88
C ALA A 72 1.74 -9.93 4.56
N SER A 73 2.22 -9.95 5.80
CA SER A 73 2.35 -11.17 6.60
C SER A 73 0.98 -11.80 6.90
N TRP A 74 0.00 -10.99 7.30
CA TRP A 74 -1.37 -11.45 7.54
C TRP A 74 -2.00 -12.12 6.30
N ALA A 75 -1.87 -11.47 5.14
CA ALA A 75 -2.40 -11.99 3.88
C ALA A 75 -1.77 -13.33 3.49
N LYS A 76 -0.46 -13.50 3.75
CA LYS A 76 0.25 -14.75 3.46
C LYS A 76 -0.27 -15.92 4.29
N THR A 77 -0.51 -15.70 5.58
CA THR A 77 -1.11 -16.72 6.47
C THR A 77 -2.52 -17.05 6.01
N LEU A 78 -3.35 -16.03 5.79
CA LEU A 78 -4.74 -16.24 5.38
C LEU A 78 -4.84 -17.03 4.07
N ALA A 79 -4.00 -16.72 3.08
CA ALA A 79 -3.95 -17.43 1.80
C ALA A 79 -3.79 -18.96 2.00
N ALA A 80 -2.90 -19.38 2.89
CA ALA A 80 -2.66 -20.79 3.17
C ALA A 80 -3.86 -21.46 3.86
N GLU A 81 -4.54 -20.75 4.76
CA GLU A 81 -5.67 -21.28 5.51
C GLU A 81 -6.93 -21.47 4.65
N VAL A 82 -7.13 -20.56 3.68
CA VAL A 82 -8.35 -20.54 2.85
C VAL A 82 -8.19 -21.17 1.47
N GLY A 83 -6.96 -21.45 1.02
CA GLY A 83 -6.66 -21.95 -0.32
C GLY A 83 -7.43 -23.22 -0.70
N ARG A 84 -7.58 -24.16 0.25
CA ARG A 84 -8.35 -25.41 0.05
C ARG A 84 -9.83 -25.21 -0.30
N PHE A 85 -10.37 -24.00 -0.13
CA PHE A 85 -11.76 -23.67 -0.46
C PHE A 85 -11.89 -22.91 -1.79
N GLY A 86 -10.85 -22.88 -2.64
CA GLY A 86 -10.88 -22.16 -3.93
C GLY A 86 -10.69 -20.64 -3.80
N ILE A 87 -10.22 -20.17 -2.65
CA ILE A 87 -10.03 -18.74 -2.34
C ILE A 87 -8.55 -18.39 -2.41
N THR A 88 -8.22 -17.32 -3.15
CA THR A 88 -6.85 -16.78 -3.18
C THR A 88 -6.78 -15.44 -2.45
N VAL A 89 -5.67 -15.20 -1.76
CA VAL A 89 -5.36 -13.91 -1.12
C VAL A 89 -4.01 -13.43 -1.64
N ASN A 90 -4.00 -12.29 -2.34
CA ASN A 90 -2.81 -11.74 -2.98
C ASN A 90 -2.62 -10.27 -2.58
N ASN A 91 -1.37 -9.80 -2.71
CA ASN A 91 -1.02 -8.40 -2.50
C ASN A 91 -0.46 -7.82 -3.80
N ILE A 92 -0.95 -6.65 -4.20
CA ILE A 92 -0.32 -5.82 -5.22
C ILE A 92 0.44 -4.70 -4.51
N LEU A 93 1.68 -4.47 -4.96
CA LEU A 93 2.61 -3.53 -4.34
C LEU A 93 2.94 -2.43 -5.36
N PRO A 94 2.08 -1.40 -5.52
CA PRO A 94 2.37 -0.30 -6.43
C PRO A 94 3.62 0.47 -6.01
N GLY A 95 4.42 0.84 -7.01
CA GLY A 95 5.45 1.88 -6.89
C GLY A 95 4.84 3.26 -7.10
N PHE A 96 5.64 4.22 -7.58
CA PHE A 96 5.12 5.54 -7.95
C PHE A 96 4.14 5.41 -9.13
N THR A 97 2.87 5.69 -8.83
CA THR A 97 1.76 5.63 -9.79
C THR A 97 1.16 7.02 -9.92
N ASP A 98 0.93 7.50 -11.15
CA ASP A 98 0.44 8.86 -11.41
C ASP A 98 -1.01 9.06 -10.99
N THR A 99 -1.18 9.29 -9.70
CA THR A 99 -2.46 9.51 -9.03
C THR A 99 -2.52 10.94 -8.51
N ALA A 100 -3.73 11.42 -8.22
CA ALA A 100 -3.92 12.70 -7.55
C ALA A 100 -3.12 12.80 -6.22
N ARG A 101 -2.95 11.66 -5.53
CA ARG A 101 -2.14 11.58 -4.31
C ARG A 101 -0.66 11.80 -4.57
N LEU A 102 -0.09 11.18 -5.60
CA LEU A 102 1.32 11.38 -5.98
C LEU A 102 1.55 12.84 -6.42
N ARG A 103 0.65 13.39 -7.23
CA ARG A 103 0.72 14.81 -7.65
C ARG A 103 0.66 15.77 -6.47
N SER A 104 -0.18 15.49 -5.47
CA SER A 104 -0.21 16.25 -4.21
C SER A 104 1.08 16.12 -3.40
N LEU A 105 1.66 14.92 -3.32
CA LEU A 105 2.94 14.70 -2.66
C LEU A 105 4.07 15.49 -3.31
N ILE A 106 4.18 15.46 -4.65
CA ILE A 106 5.18 16.22 -5.42
C ILE A 106 5.04 17.71 -5.13
N LYS A 107 3.82 18.26 -5.15
CA LYS A 107 3.55 19.68 -4.81
C LYS A 107 4.04 20.04 -3.41
N ASN A 108 3.76 19.19 -2.42
CA ASN A 108 4.19 19.42 -1.04
C ASN A 108 5.72 19.37 -0.88
N ILE A 109 6.38 18.43 -1.57
CA ILE A 109 7.84 18.32 -1.56
C ILE A 109 8.47 19.55 -2.22
N ALA A 110 7.96 19.95 -3.40
CA ALA A 110 8.41 21.13 -4.12
C ALA A 110 8.32 22.40 -3.24
N GLN A 111 7.19 22.60 -2.57
CA GLN A 111 7.01 23.71 -1.64
C GLN A 111 7.99 23.65 -0.46
N LYS A 112 8.16 22.49 0.18
CA LYS A 112 9.08 22.33 1.32
C LYS A 112 10.54 22.54 0.95
N LYS A 113 10.94 22.15 -0.26
CA LYS A 113 12.33 22.24 -0.74
C LYS A 113 12.65 23.53 -1.49
N GLY A 114 11.65 24.37 -1.79
CA GLY A 114 11.83 25.55 -2.64
C GLY A 114 12.21 25.22 -4.08
N GLN A 115 11.79 24.05 -4.58
CA GLN A 115 12.08 23.56 -5.93
C GLN A 115 10.82 23.64 -6.79
N SER A 116 10.97 23.61 -8.12
CA SER A 116 9.83 23.49 -9.03
C SER A 116 9.23 22.09 -8.99
N ILE A 117 7.93 21.98 -9.34
CA ILE A 117 7.24 20.69 -9.49
C ILE A 117 7.96 19.81 -10.53
N ALA A 118 8.46 20.41 -11.61
CA ALA A 118 9.16 19.69 -12.68
C ALA A 118 10.46 19.07 -12.19
N GLU A 119 11.28 19.80 -11.42
CA GLU A 119 12.53 19.28 -10.86
C GLU A 119 12.28 18.12 -9.89
N VAL A 120 11.29 18.24 -9.01
CA VAL A 120 10.94 17.16 -8.07
C VAL A 120 10.40 15.94 -8.82
N THR A 121 9.54 16.16 -9.82
CA THR A 121 9.00 15.07 -10.66
C THR A 121 10.14 14.34 -11.35
N LYS A 122 11.05 15.07 -12.00
CA LYS A 122 12.18 14.51 -12.72
C LYS A 122 13.10 13.72 -11.79
N ALA A 123 13.43 14.26 -10.62
CA ALA A 123 14.23 13.56 -9.63
C ALA A 123 13.58 12.25 -9.12
N MET A 124 12.24 12.23 -8.99
CA MET A 124 11.52 11.00 -8.63
C MET A 124 11.50 10.00 -9.79
N GLU A 125 11.28 10.44 -11.03
CA GLU A 125 11.34 9.57 -12.22
C GLU A 125 12.73 8.96 -12.42
N ASP A 126 13.79 9.75 -12.23
CA ASP A 126 15.18 9.30 -12.36
C ASP A 126 15.56 8.25 -11.28
N SER A 127 14.81 8.19 -10.18
CA SER A 127 14.95 7.13 -9.16
C SER A 127 14.30 5.80 -9.56
N ILE A 128 13.48 5.80 -10.62
CA ILE A 128 12.76 4.64 -11.12
C ILE A 128 13.55 4.09 -12.32
N PRO A 129 13.92 2.78 -12.34
CA PRO A 129 14.69 2.22 -13.44
C PRO A 129 14.04 2.37 -14.84
N THR A 130 12.71 2.42 -14.91
CA THR A 130 11.97 2.65 -16.17
C THR A 130 11.84 4.14 -16.54
N GLY A 131 12.30 5.05 -15.68
CA GLY A 131 12.34 6.49 -15.95
C GLY A 131 11.00 7.21 -16.00
N ARG A 132 9.93 6.61 -15.45
CA ARG A 132 8.58 7.18 -15.44
C ARG A 132 7.73 6.64 -14.29
N PHE A 133 6.65 7.36 -13.95
CA PHE A 133 5.58 6.81 -13.12
C PHE A 133 4.75 5.78 -13.90
N ALA A 134 4.17 4.83 -13.18
CA ALA A 134 3.18 3.93 -13.73
C ALA A 134 1.83 4.65 -13.89
N ASP A 135 1.08 4.30 -14.93
CA ASP A 135 -0.31 4.71 -15.03
C ASP A 135 -1.19 3.89 -14.07
N ALA A 136 -2.32 4.45 -13.66
CA ALA A 136 -3.26 3.76 -12.77
C ALA A 136 -3.75 2.44 -13.40
N ASP A 137 -3.95 2.43 -14.72
CA ASP A 137 -4.42 1.26 -15.46
C ASP A 137 -3.36 0.14 -15.51
N GLU A 138 -2.07 0.47 -15.53
CA GLU A 138 -0.99 -0.51 -15.41
C GLU A 138 -0.98 -1.16 -14.03
N THR A 139 -1.32 -0.40 -12.98
CA THR A 139 -1.46 -0.93 -11.62
C THR A 139 -2.73 -1.77 -11.45
N ALA A 140 -3.80 -1.42 -12.17
CA ALA A 140 -5.08 -2.13 -12.13
C ALA A 140 -5.05 -3.43 -12.94
N SER A 141 -4.30 -3.48 -14.04
CA SER A 141 -4.28 -4.62 -14.96
C SER A 141 -4.00 -5.97 -14.25
N PRO A 142 -3.00 -6.11 -13.36
CA PRO A 142 -2.76 -7.34 -12.60
C PRO A 142 -3.91 -7.80 -11.70
N LEU A 143 -4.89 -6.94 -11.39
CA LEU A 143 -6.04 -7.30 -10.55
C LEU A 143 -7.07 -8.17 -11.29
N PHE A 144 -7.04 -8.14 -12.62
CA PHE A 144 -7.99 -8.85 -13.49
C PHE A 144 -7.46 -10.16 -14.06
N PHE A 145 -6.18 -10.48 -13.82
CA PHE A 145 -5.55 -11.73 -14.23
C PHE A 145 -5.89 -12.90 -13.30
#